data_AF-A0A259M7T0-F1
#
_entry.id   AF-A0A259M7T0-F1
#
_cell.length_a   1.000
_cell.length_b   1.000
_cell.length_c   1.000
_cell.angle_alpha   90.00
_cell.angle_beta   90.00
_cell.angle_gamma   90.00
#
_symmetry.space_group_name_H-M   'P 1'
#
loop_
_entity.id
_entity.type
_entity.pdbx_description
1 polymer ?
#
loop_
_entity_poly.entity_id
_entity_poly.type
_entity_poly.pdbx_seq_one_letter_code
_entity_poly.pdbx_strand_id
1 'polypeptide(L)'
;MTALAAHPPLSRRTPLRLVALGLVPAVILVGAVLAPRGPDPAFLPVMTDRPVAIAQDHAIFVQRHEVTIADWNRCAAQNACQLDLRAPAHLDPATTPATGLNYQDAQDYVAWINRKTGHTFRLPTLAEWDALAAPVLPAKQDPLFTDPALTWASSYLTEGLAPRILKQQGGFSTSPDGIADLDGSVWEWTQDCYAGVAEGMDPDRCPAFFVAGEHVAAMPYLVRDAARGGCAMGTPPAHLGMRLVTDDPL
;
A
#
# COMPACT_ATOMS: atom_id res chain seq x y z
N MET A 1 -10.17 -106.47 -51.98
CA MET A 1 -10.81 -106.98 -50.75
C MET A 1 -11.03 -105.80 -49.82
N THR A 2 -12.26 -105.67 -49.34
CA THR A 2 -12.73 -104.95 -48.14
C THR A 2 -12.64 -103.41 -48.07
N ALA A 3 -13.80 -102.84 -47.74
CA ALA A 3 -14.19 -101.44 -47.66
C ALA A 3 -13.69 -100.71 -46.40
N LEU A 4 -13.82 -99.38 -46.35
CA LEU A 4 -14.65 -98.69 -45.35
C LEU A 4 -14.67 -97.15 -45.50
N ALA A 5 -15.90 -96.62 -45.54
CA ALA A 5 -16.44 -95.42 -44.89
C ALA A 5 -15.82 -94.00 -45.09
N ALA A 6 -16.58 -93.18 -45.82
CA ALA A 6 -17.41 -92.07 -45.34
C ALA A 6 -16.80 -90.75 -44.74
N HIS A 7 -17.16 -89.65 -45.42
CA HIS A 7 -17.40 -88.25 -45.01
C HIS A 7 -16.26 -87.19 -44.96
N PRO A 8 -16.37 -86.10 -45.77
CA PRO A 8 -15.51 -84.89 -45.73
C PRO A 8 -16.26 -83.69 -45.06
N PRO A 9 -15.75 -82.44 -45.14
CA PRO A 9 -14.51 -81.92 -44.57
C PRO A 9 -14.79 -80.73 -43.61
N LEU A 10 -13.89 -80.41 -42.69
CA LEU A 10 -13.95 -79.12 -41.96
C LEU A 10 -12.59 -78.40 -42.03
N SER A 11 -12.45 -77.58 -43.06
CA SER A 11 -11.42 -76.54 -43.19
C SER A 11 -11.67 -75.46 -42.13
N ARG A 12 -10.89 -75.49 -41.04
CA ARG A 12 -10.89 -74.43 -40.02
C ARG A 12 -10.26 -73.16 -40.58
N ARG A 13 -11.07 -72.10 -40.66
CA ARG A 13 -10.67 -70.72 -40.93
C ARG A 13 -10.01 -70.13 -39.68
N THR A 14 -8.79 -69.63 -39.81
CA THR A 14 -8.08 -68.87 -38.78
C THR A 14 -8.59 -67.42 -38.76
N PRO A 15 -8.91 -66.81 -37.60
CA PRO A 15 -9.42 -65.45 -37.57
C PRO A 15 -8.30 -64.42 -37.70
N LEU A 16 -8.56 -63.45 -38.58
CA LEU A 16 -7.77 -62.25 -38.84
C LEU A 16 -7.73 -61.37 -37.57
N ARG A 17 -6.55 -61.14 -37.00
CA ARG A 17 -6.35 -60.16 -35.93
C ARG A 17 -6.30 -58.76 -36.56
N LEU A 18 -7.36 -57.97 -36.36
CA LEU A 18 -7.39 -56.54 -36.63
C LEU A 18 -6.49 -55.83 -35.61
N VAL A 19 -5.38 -55.25 -36.07
CA VAL A 19 -4.58 -54.30 -35.30
C VAL A 19 -5.27 -52.94 -35.40
N ALA A 20 -5.97 -52.55 -34.34
CA ALA A 20 -6.50 -51.20 -34.20
C ALA A 20 -5.36 -50.26 -33.82
N LEU A 21 -4.94 -49.41 -34.77
CA LEU A 21 -4.05 -48.29 -34.52
C LEU A 21 -4.82 -47.25 -33.69
N GLY A 22 -4.58 -47.20 -32.38
CA GLY A 22 -5.14 -46.18 -31.49
C GLY A 22 -4.50 -44.83 -31.75
N LEU A 23 -5.19 -43.95 -32.48
CA LEU A 23 -4.90 -42.52 -32.49
C LEU A 23 -5.40 -41.92 -31.17
N VAL A 24 -4.48 -41.64 -30.25
CA VAL A 24 -4.77 -40.85 -29.04
C VAL A 24 -4.87 -39.38 -29.49
N PRO A 25 -6.00 -38.68 -29.30
CA PRO A 25 -6.03 -37.25 -29.51
C PRO A 25 -5.21 -36.58 -28.40
N ALA A 26 -4.11 -35.91 -28.78
CA ALA A 26 -3.39 -35.03 -27.89
C ALA A 26 -4.28 -33.80 -27.60
N VAL A 27 -5.02 -33.84 -26.50
CA VAL A 27 -5.72 -32.68 -25.97
C VAL A 27 -4.66 -31.74 -25.40
N ILE A 28 -4.25 -30.74 -26.19
CA ILE A 28 -3.44 -29.63 -25.70
C ILE A 28 -4.36 -28.76 -24.85
N LEU A 29 -4.25 -28.86 -23.52
CA LEU A 29 -4.83 -27.91 -22.58
C LEU A 29 -4.03 -26.59 -22.64
N VAL A 30 -4.26 -25.77 -23.68
CA VAL A 30 -3.91 -24.34 -23.64
C VAL A 30 -5.10 -23.64 -23.00
N GLY A 31 -5.12 -23.64 -21.66
CA GLY A 31 -6.27 -23.14 -20.92
C GLY A 31 -6.00 -22.94 -19.44
N ALA A 32 -4.91 -22.25 -19.08
CA ALA A 32 -4.69 -21.79 -17.69
C ALA A 32 -3.74 -20.58 -17.55
N VAL A 33 -3.52 -19.77 -18.60
CA VAL A 33 -2.53 -18.66 -18.54
C VAL A 33 -3.17 -17.28 -18.30
N LEU A 34 -4.49 -17.19 -18.08
CA LEU A 34 -5.17 -15.91 -17.88
C LEU A 34 -6.09 -15.91 -16.65
N ALA A 35 -5.77 -16.68 -15.61
CA ALA A 35 -6.24 -16.31 -14.29
C ALA A 35 -5.35 -15.15 -13.82
N PRO A 36 -5.90 -13.97 -13.43
CA PRO A 36 -5.09 -12.98 -12.74
C PRO A 36 -4.45 -13.71 -11.55
N ARG A 37 -3.12 -13.63 -11.45
CA ARG A 37 -2.44 -14.08 -10.24
C ARG A 37 -3.04 -13.21 -9.13
N GLY A 38 -3.83 -13.82 -8.25
CA GLY A 38 -4.31 -13.14 -7.05
C GLY A 38 -3.13 -12.56 -6.27
N PRO A 39 -3.38 -11.64 -5.33
CA PRO A 39 -2.31 -10.97 -4.62
C PRO A 39 -1.32 -11.94 -4.03
N ASP A 40 -0.03 -11.71 -4.30
CA ASP A 40 1.04 -12.42 -3.62
C ASP A 40 0.97 -12.04 -2.14
N PRO A 41 0.50 -12.96 -1.27
CA PRO A 41 0.23 -12.63 0.12
C PRO A 41 1.52 -12.29 0.88
N ALA A 42 2.70 -12.62 0.34
CA ALA A 42 3.98 -12.30 0.95
C ALA A 42 4.30 -10.79 0.94
N PHE A 43 3.59 -10.00 0.12
CA PHE A 43 3.74 -8.55 0.02
C PHE A 43 2.53 -7.79 0.55
N LEU A 44 1.44 -8.46 0.95
CA LEU A 44 0.27 -7.76 1.45
C LEU A 44 0.59 -7.06 2.79
N PRO A 45 0.33 -5.75 2.91
CA PRO A 45 0.47 -5.04 4.16
C PRO A 45 -0.57 -5.52 5.19
N VAL A 46 -0.28 -5.32 6.48
CA VAL A 46 -1.25 -5.59 7.55
C VAL A 46 -2.29 -4.46 7.58
N MET A 47 -3.49 -4.75 7.11
CA MET A 47 -4.61 -3.81 7.04
C MET A 47 -5.58 -3.98 8.22
N THR A 48 -6.49 -3.02 8.38
CA THR A 48 -7.66 -3.15 9.26
C THR A 48 -8.51 -4.36 8.85
N ASP A 49 -9.13 -5.04 9.82
CA ASP A 49 -9.96 -6.23 9.54
C ASP A 49 -11.30 -5.88 8.88
N ARG A 50 -11.72 -4.62 9.02
CA ARG A 50 -12.97 -4.06 8.50
C ARG A 50 -12.66 -2.70 7.87
N PRO A 51 -13.47 -2.25 6.89
CA PRO A 51 -13.33 -0.91 6.36
C PRO A 51 -13.72 0.10 7.45
N VAL A 52 -12.92 1.15 7.57
CA VAL A 52 -13.13 2.28 8.48
C VAL A 52 -14.03 3.29 7.79
N ALA A 53 -15.11 3.68 8.46
CA ALA A 53 -16.04 4.66 7.93
C ALA A 53 -15.43 6.07 7.96
N ILE A 54 -15.33 6.70 6.79
CA ILE A 54 -14.80 8.06 6.63
C ILE A 54 -15.95 9.06 6.48
N ALA A 55 -16.96 8.71 5.69
CA ALA A 55 -18.20 9.47 5.50
C ALA A 55 -19.39 8.51 5.34
N GLN A 56 -20.61 9.05 5.20
CA GLN A 56 -21.85 8.24 5.14
C GLN A 56 -21.80 7.13 4.07
N ASP A 57 -21.21 7.41 2.91
CA ASP A 57 -21.11 6.48 1.78
C ASP A 57 -19.66 6.20 1.37
N HIS A 58 -18.71 6.40 2.29
CA HIS A 58 -17.27 6.20 2.02
C HIS A 58 -16.58 5.48 3.17
N ALA A 59 -16.00 4.33 2.89
CA ALA A 59 -15.24 3.54 3.86
C ALA A 59 -14.04 2.87 3.18
N ILE A 60 -12.92 2.79 3.90
CA ILE A 60 -11.64 2.34 3.35
C ILE A 60 -10.95 1.37 4.30
N PHE A 61 -10.14 0.45 3.76
CA PHE A 61 -9.20 -0.33 4.55
C PHE A 61 -7.89 0.43 4.70
N VAL A 62 -7.33 0.41 5.91
CA VAL A 62 -6.16 1.22 6.27
C VAL A 62 -5.04 0.31 6.74
N GLN A 63 -3.80 0.60 6.33
CA GLN A 63 -2.64 -0.08 6.87
C GLN A 63 -2.49 0.27 8.36
N ARG A 64 -2.40 -0.73 9.23
CA ARG A 64 -2.46 -0.50 10.70
C ARG A 64 -1.29 0.31 11.24
N HIS A 65 -0.12 0.18 10.62
CA HIS A 65 1.09 0.94 10.93
C HIS A 65 1.64 1.56 9.64
N GLU A 66 2.53 2.54 9.74
CA GLU A 66 3.24 3.08 8.59
C GLU A 66 4.02 2.00 7.83
N VAL A 67 4.33 2.26 6.55
CA VAL A 67 5.24 1.40 5.79
C VAL A 67 6.58 1.33 6.52
N THR A 68 7.08 0.12 6.77
CA THR A 68 8.32 -0.09 7.53
C THR A 68 9.56 -0.02 6.65
N ILE A 69 10.74 0.17 7.25
CA ILE A 69 12.04 0.09 6.56
C ILE A 69 12.20 -1.27 5.88
N ALA A 70 11.80 -2.37 6.51
CA ALA A 70 11.89 -3.70 5.91
C ALA A 70 10.98 -3.84 4.68
N ASP A 71 9.75 -3.32 4.74
CA ASP A 71 8.83 -3.37 3.60
C ASP A 71 9.32 -2.50 2.44
N TRP A 72 9.75 -1.28 2.75
CA TRP A 72 10.40 -0.39 1.80
C TRP A 72 11.60 -1.07 1.10
N ASN A 73 12.47 -1.72 1.88
CA ASN A 73 13.67 -2.34 1.33
C ASN A 73 13.37 -3.56 0.44
N ARG A 74 12.16 -4.15 0.47
CA ARG A 74 11.73 -5.14 -0.54
C ARG A 74 11.52 -4.51 -1.91
N CYS A 75 11.07 -3.26 -1.94
CA CYS A 75 10.96 -2.44 -3.16
C CYS A 75 12.36 -2.03 -3.65
N ALA A 76 13.21 -1.56 -2.73
CA ALA A 76 14.58 -1.14 -3.04
C ALA A 76 15.43 -2.29 -3.60
N ALA A 77 15.34 -3.49 -3.02
CA ALA A 77 16.03 -4.70 -3.50
C ALA A 77 15.66 -5.10 -4.94
N GLN A 78 14.57 -4.55 -5.49
CA GLN A 78 14.11 -4.78 -6.86
C GLN A 78 14.33 -3.56 -7.76
N ASN A 79 15.10 -2.57 -7.31
CA ASN A 79 15.39 -1.32 -7.99
C ASN A 79 14.13 -0.51 -8.37
N ALA A 80 13.01 -0.74 -7.67
CA ALA A 80 11.77 -0.01 -7.89
C ALA A 80 11.65 1.23 -6.98
N CYS A 81 12.37 1.24 -5.86
CA CYS A 81 12.51 2.38 -4.95
C CYS A 81 13.99 2.78 -4.88
N GLN A 82 14.29 4.08 -4.85
CA GLN A 82 15.67 4.57 -5.04
C GLN A 82 16.54 4.50 -3.77
N LEU A 83 15.93 4.33 -2.60
CA LEU A 83 16.60 4.46 -1.31
C LEU A 83 16.75 3.09 -0.65
N ASP A 84 17.97 2.74 -0.24
CA ASP A 84 18.22 1.67 0.72
C ASP A 84 18.19 2.24 2.14
N LEU A 85 17.09 2.04 2.84
CA LEU A 85 16.90 2.60 4.18
C LEU A 85 17.59 1.73 5.24
N ARG A 86 18.15 2.40 6.26
CA ARG A 86 18.82 1.73 7.38
C ARG A 86 18.23 2.23 8.68
N ALA A 87 17.74 1.30 9.50
CA ALA A 87 17.34 1.62 10.86
C ALA A 87 18.58 1.99 11.71
N PRO A 88 18.45 2.91 12.67
CA PRO A 88 19.44 3.07 13.75
C PRO A 88 19.72 1.73 14.44
N ALA A 89 20.95 1.52 14.91
CA ALA A 89 21.40 0.21 15.43
C ALA A 89 20.57 -0.36 16.61
N HIS A 90 19.80 0.48 17.30
CA HIS A 90 18.96 0.08 18.43
C HIS A 90 17.49 -0.16 18.05
N LEU A 91 17.11 0.03 16.78
CA LEU A 91 15.75 -0.17 16.27
C LEU A 91 15.72 -1.33 15.27
N ASP A 92 14.62 -2.07 15.25
CA ASP A 92 14.40 -3.16 14.30
C ASP A 92 13.79 -2.61 12.99
N PRO A 93 14.43 -2.78 11.81
CA PRO A 93 13.87 -2.33 10.54
C PRO A 93 12.51 -2.95 10.20
N ALA A 94 12.15 -4.11 10.76
CA ALA A 94 10.85 -4.76 10.53
C ALA A 94 9.68 -4.05 11.19
N THR A 95 9.96 -3.14 12.12
CA THR A 95 8.94 -2.42 12.90
C THR A 95 9.23 -0.92 12.96
N THR A 96 10.29 -0.44 12.31
CA THR A 96 10.62 0.98 12.24
C THR A 96 10.01 1.58 10.97
N PRO A 97 9.25 2.68 11.05
CA PRO A 97 8.70 3.35 9.87
C PRO A 97 9.80 3.77 8.88
N ALA A 98 9.52 3.60 7.59
CA ALA A 98 10.31 4.13 6.50
C ALA A 98 10.10 5.64 6.43
N THR A 99 11.19 6.39 6.66
CA THR A 99 11.16 7.85 6.76
C THR A 99 12.28 8.47 5.93
N GLY A 100 12.22 9.79 5.73
CA GLY A 100 13.13 10.48 4.80
C GLY A 100 12.70 10.30 3.34
N LEU A 101 11.41 10.08 3.11
CA LEU A 101 10.81 9.88 1.81
C LEU A 101 10.29 11.21 1.28
N ASN A 102 10.53 11.50 0.00
CA ASN A 102 9.79 12.56 -0.68
C ASN A 102 8.50 11.98 -1.30
N TYR A 103 7.68 12.84 -1.90
CA TYR A 103 6.40 12.41 -2.47
C TYR A 103 6.60 11.41 -3.61
N GLN A 104 7.60 11.64 -4.48
CA GLN A 104 7.89 10.74 -5.59
C GLN A 104 8.33 9.35 -5.11
N ASP A 105 9.15 9.29 -4.06
CA ASP A 105 9.55 8.04 -3.42
C ASP A 105 8.31 7.25 -2.95
N ALA A 106 7.35 7.93 -2.31
CA ALA A 106 6.10 7.30 -1.87
C ALA A 106 5.26 6.79 -3.05
N GLN A 107 5.16 7.55 -4.14
CA GLN A 107 4.46 7.12 -5.36
C GLN A 107 5.14 5.93 -6.05
N ASP A 108 6.47 5.89 -6.09
CA ASP A 108 7.23 4.76 -6.64
C ASP A 108 6.94 3.47 -5.85
N TYR A 109 6.84 3.57 -4.52
CA TYR A 109 6.45 2.45 -3.66
C TYR A 109 5.00 2.00 -3.90
N VAL A 110 4.04 2.94 -3.99
CA VAL A 110 2.63 2.64 -4.33
C VAL A 110 2.54 1.93 -5.68
N ALA A 111 3.23 2.43 -6.70
CA ALA A 111 3.24 1.81 -8.02
C ALA A 111 3.86 0.41 -7.99
N TRP A 112 4.93 0.21 -7.20
CA TRP A 112 5.56 -1.09 -7.04
C TRP A 112 4.65 -2.09 -6.32
N ILE A 113 4.09 -1.72 -5.17
CA ILE A 113 3.26 -2.64 -4.37
C ILE A 113 2.04 -3.08 -5.15
N ASN A 114 1.38 -2.17 -5.88
CA ASN A 114 0.23 -2.49 -6.73
C ASN A 114 0.59 -3.47 -7.85
N ARG A 115 1.78 -3.34 -8.46
CA ARG A 115 2.24 -4.34 -9.45
C ARG A 115 2.56 -5.69 -8.82
N LYS A 116 3.01 -5.72 -7.56
CA LYS A 116 3.38 -6.96 -6.87
C LYS A 116 2.19 -7.73 -6.36
N THR A 117 1.20 -7.04 -5.85
CA THR A 117 -0.01 -7.63 -5.30
C THR A 117 -1.14 -7.70 -6.33
N GLY A 118 -1.07 -6.97 -7.44
CA GLY A 118 -2.24 -6.83 -8.31
C GLY A 118 -3.45 -6.21 -7.60
N HIS A 119 -3.22 -5.53 -6.46
CA HIS A 119 -4.24 -4.83 -5.68
C HIS A 119 -4.08 -3.32 -5.81
N THR A 120 -5.13 -2.57 -5.47
CA THR A 120 -5.16 -1.11 -5.61
C THR A 120 -4.90 -0.41 -4.28
N PHE A 121 -3.63 -0.21 -3.94
CA PHE A 121 -3.26 0.67 -2.83
C PHE A 121 -3.02 2.11 -3.32
N ARG A 122 -3.22 3.06 -2.41
CA ARG A 122 -2.94 4.48 -2.59
C ARG A 122 -2.52 5.12 -1.27
N LEU A 123 -2.00 6.35 -1.34
CA LEU A 123 -1.92 7.21 -0.15
C LEU A 123 -3.35 7.63 0.27
N PRO A 124 -3.60 7.95 1.56
CA PRO A 124 -4.86 8.57 1.94
C PRO A 124 -4.99 9.97 1.32
N THR A 125 -6.22 10.42 1.13
CA THR A 125 -6.51 11.85 1.00
C THR A 125 -6.33 12.53 2.36
N LEU A 126 -6.17 13.85 2.37
CA LEU A 126 -6.08 14.63 3.61
C LEU A 126 -7.35 14.48 4.45
N ALA A 127 -8.52 14.52 3.81
CA ALA A 127 -9.80 14.35 4.49
C ALA A 127 -9.96 12.95 5.12
N GLU A 128 -9.50 11.90 4.43
CA GLU A 128 -9.45 10.56 5.00
C GLU A 128 -8.48 10.51 6.19
N TRP A 129 -7.27 11.04 6.03
CA TRP A 129 -6.28 11.04 7.10
C TRP A 129 -6.81 11.73 8.37
N ASP A 130 -7.40 12.91 8.22
CA ASP A 130 -8.00 13.68 9.32
C ASP A 130 -9.09 12.87 10.05
N ALA A 131 -9.96 12.17 9.30
CA ALA A 131 -11.00 11.33 9.88
C ALA A 131 -10.42 10.14 10.67
N LEU A 132 -9.36 9.52 10.15
CA LEU A 132 -8.68 8.39 10.80
C LEU A 132 -7.96 8.82 12.09
N ALA A 133 -7.36 10.01 12.10
CA ALA A 133 -6.55 10.51 13.21
C ALA A 133 -7.38 11.20 14.30
N ALA A 134 -8.58 11.70 13.99
CA ALA A 134 -9.44 12.42 14.92
C ALA A 134 -9.65 11.75 16.31
N PRO A 135 -9.78 10.41 16.44
CA PRO A 135 -9.96 9.77 17.74
C PRO A 135 -8.74 9.79 18.67
N VAL A 136 -7.54 10.00 18.12
CA VAL A 136 -6.27 9.90 18.87
C VAL A 136 -5.47 11.20 18.92
N LEU A 137 -5.73 12.13 18.00
CA LEU A 137 -5.12 13.44 18.05
C LEU A 137 -5.67 14.26 19.24
N PRO A 138 -4.83 15.08 19.88
CA PRO A 138 -5.29 15.99 20.92
C PRO A 138 -6.35 16.94 20.35
N ALA A 139 -7.28 17.37 21.22
CA ALA A 139 -8.29 18.34 20.83
C ALA A 139 -7.62 19.58 20.22
N LYS A 140 -8.12 20.01 19.05
CA LYS A 140 -7.62 21.18 18.35
C LYS A 140 -7.67 22.37 19.31
N GLN A 141 -6.52 22.99 19.53
CA GLN A 141 -6.42 24.14 20.42
C GLN A 141 -7.25 25.30 19.88
N ASP A 142 -7.83 26.09 20.78
CA ASP A 142 -8.56 27.29 20.41
C ASP A 142 -7.66 28.19 19.56
N PRO A 143 -8.18 28.73 18.44
CA PRO A 143 -7.36 29.53 17.56
C PRO A 143 -6.87 30.78 18.29
N LEU A 144 -5.58 31.10 18.13
CA LEU A 144 -4.98 32.30 18.71
C LEU A 144 -5.67 33.59 18.25
N PHE A 145 -6.28 33.53 17.06
CA PHE A 145 -6.98 34.63 16.43
C PHE A 145 -8.34 34.14 15.93
N THR A 146 -9.36 34.97 16.10
CA THR A 146 -10.70 34.71 15.55
C THR A 146 -10.84 35.19 14.10
N ASP A 147 -9.87 35.95 13.59
CA ASP A 147 -9.81 36.36 12.19
C ASP A 147 -9.52 35.15 11.29
N PRO A 148 -10.41 34.79 10.35
CA PRO A 148 -10.19 33.70 9.41
C PRO A 148 -8.85 33.79 8.66
N ALA A 149 -8.37 35.00 8.35
CA ALA A 149 -7.11 35.24 7.65
C ALA A 149 -5.87 34.86 8.49
N LEU A 150 -6.03 34.68 9.80
CA LEU A 150 -4.95 34.33 10.73
C LEU A 150 -5.07 32.90 11.27
N THR A 151 -6.00 32.10 10.75
CA THR A 151 -6.20 30.70 11.17
C THR A 151 -4.93 29.86 10.97
N TRP A 152 -4.11 30.20 9.97
CA TRP A 152 -2.81 29.55 9.73
C TRP A 152 -1.86 29.69 10.92
N ALA A 153 -1.93 30.77 11.71
CA ALA A 153 -1.05 30.99 12.84
C ALA A 153 -1.27 29.96 13.97
N SER A 154 -2.47 29.39 14.06
CA SER A 154 -2.79 28.32 15.01
C SER A 154 -2.05 27.01 14.70
N SER A 155 -1.50 26.84 13.49
CA SER A 155 -0.63 25.69 13.15
C SER A 155 0.75 25.74 13.80
N TYR A 156 1.10 26.87 14.43
CA TYR A 156 2.35 27.07 15.18
C TYR A 156 2.18 26.89 16.69
N LEU A 157 1.00 26.44 17.13
CA LEU A 157 0.79 26.08 18.52
C LEU A 157 1.51 24.78 18.84
N THR A 158 2.66 24.88 19.53
CA THR A 158 3.57 23.76 19.80
C THR A 158 3.58 23.30 21.27
N GLU A 159 2.61 23.71 22.08
CA GLU A 159 2.55 23.26 23.48
C GLU A 159 2.06 21.81 23.56
N GLY A 160 2.86 20.93 24.17
CA GLY A 160 2.51 19.52 24.39
C GLY A 160 2.85 18.56 23.25
N LEU A 161 3.66 18.97 22.25
CA LEU A 161 4.07 18.08 21.15
C LEU A 161 4.79 16.85 21.67
N ALA A 162 4.50 15.70 21.08
CA ALA A 162 5.12 14.45 21.44
C ALA A 162 6.61 14.47 21.06
N PRO A 163 7.46 13.61 21.66
CA PRO A 163 8.87 13.56 21.32
C PRO A 163 9.05 13.28 19.83
N ARG A 164 9.75 14.19 19.13
CA ARG A 164 10.09 14.09 17.69
C ARG A 164 11.08 12.95 17.35
N ILE A 165 11.25 12.01 18.26
CA ILE A 165 12.16 10.88 18.13
C ILE A 165 11.43 9.79 17.36
N LEU A 166 12.02 9.31 16.27
CA LEU A 166 11.51 8.16 15.54
C LEU A 166 11.43 6.97 16.48
N LYS A 167 10.24 6.37 16.57
CA LYS A 167 9.99 5.15 17.33
C LYS A 167 9.67 4.00 16.38
N GLN A 168 9.77 2.79 16.90
CA GLN A 168 9.13 1.62 16.27
C GLN A 168 7.61 1.77 16.37
N GLN A 169 6.90 1.09 15.47
CA GLN A 169 5.45 1.02 15.43
C GLN A 169 4.86 0.56 16.78
N GLY A 170 3.68 1.06 17.12
CA GLY A 170 3.05 0.92 18.43
C GLY A 170 3.72 1.75 19.53
N GLY A 171 4.45 2.80 19.14
CA GLY A 171 5.15 3.70 20.05
C GLY A 171 4.27 4.80 20.64
N PHE A 172 3.06 4.97 20.07
CA PHE A 172 2.06 5.97 20.42
C PHE A 172 0.66 5.34 20.51
N SER A 173 -0.40 6.15 20.34
CA SER A 173 -1.78 5.74 20.56
C SER A 173 -2.25 4.78 19.45
N THR A 174 -3.32 4.04 19.74
CA THR A 174 -4.04 3.21 18.76
C THR A 174 -5.50 3.63 18.72
N SER A 175 -6.02 3.92 17.53
CA SER A 175 -7.41 4.32 17.33
C SER A 175 -8.38 3.15 17.63
N PRO A 176 -9.67 3.43 17.86
CA PRO A 176 -10.68 2.38 18.02
C PRO A 176 -10.76 1.40 16.83
N ASP A 177 -10.36 1.86 15.64
CA ASP A 177 -10.31 1.06 14.42
C ASP A 177 -9.02 0.22 14.28
N GLY A 178 -8.11 0.31 15.27
CA GLY A 178 -6.89 -0.47 15.32
C GLY A 178 -5.73 0.10 14.48
N ILE A 179 -5.78 1.41 14.19
CA ILE A 179 -4.70 2.12 13.48
C ILE A 179 -3.82 2.79 14.52
N ALA A 180 -2.52 2.51 14.48
CA ALA A 180 -1.56 3.02 15.45
C ALA A 180 -0.74 4.19 14.89
N ASP A 181 -0.18 4.97 15.82
CA ASP A 181 0.87 5.98 15.61
C ASP A 181 0.46 7.23 14.80
N LEU A 182 -0.84 7.47 14.63
CA LEU A 182 -1.35 8.69 13.98
C LEU A 182 -1.03 9.98 14.77
N ASP A 183 -0.75 9.87 16.06
CA ASP A 183 -0.39 10.97 16.98
C ASP A 183 1.12 11.14 17.19
N GLY A 184 1.95 10.55 16.31
CA GLY A 184 3.39 10.80 16.24
C GLY A 184 4.20 9.54 15.91
N SER A 185 5.47 9.62 15.48
CA SER A 185 6.28 10.82 15.20
C SER A 185 6.52 11.05 13.70
N VAL A 186 5.83 10.28 12.87
CA VAL A 186 5.98 10.28 11.41
C VAL A 186 4.90 11.18 10.82
N TRP A 187 5.30 12.01 9.86
CA TRP A 187 4.34 12.71 9.02
C TRP A 187 4.12 11.91 7.75
N GLU A 188 2.86 11.66 7.44
CA GLU A 188 2.44 10.78 6.37
C GLU A 188 2.03 11.62 5.15
N TRP A 189 2.61 11.31 3.99
CA TRP A 189 2.19 11.91 2.71
C TRP A 189 0.74 11.58 2.39
N THR A 190 -0.03 12.60 1.95
CA THR A 190 -1.40 12.44 1.43
C THR A 190 -1.45 12.76 -0.07
N GLN A 191 -2.55 12.41 -0.74
CA GLN A 191 -2.71 12.65 -2.18
C GLN A 191 -3.01 14.11 -2.54
N ASP A 192 -3.37 14.94 -1.55
CA ASP A 192 -3.93 16.25 -1.79
C ASP A 192 -2.85 17.27 -2.18
N CYS A 193 -3.06 17.91 -3.33
CA CYS A 193 -2.16 18.93 -3.84
C CYS A 193 -2.30 20.25 -3.07
N TYR A 194 -1.17 20.83 -2.68
CA TYR A 194 -1.07 22.21 -2.21
C TYR A 194 -0.70 23.13 -3.38
N ALA A 195 -1.71 23.66 -4.07
CA ALA A 195 -1.52 24.59 -5.18
C ALA A 195 -1.46 26.09 -4.76
N GLY A 196 -1.55 26.40 -3.46
CA GLY A 196 -1.58 27.78 -2.97
C GLY A 196 -2.76 28.60 -3.54
N VAL A 197 -2.54 29.88 -3.86
CA VAL A 197 -3.53 30.83 -4.41
C VAL A 197 -3.72 30.72 -5.93
N ALA A 198 -3.15 29.73 -6.59
CA ALA A 198 -3.28 29.56 -8.04
C ALA A 198 -4.53 28.72 -8.36
N GLU A 199 -5.69 29.39 -8.52
CA GLU A 199 -6.86 28.75 -9.13
C GLU A 199 -6.50 28.20 -10.51
N GLY A 200 -6.88 26.95 -10.79
CA GLY A 200 -6.69 26.33 -12.10
C GLY A 200 -5.33 25.67 -12.36
N MET A 201 -4.54 25.38 -11.32
CA MET A 201 -3.34 24.55 -11.48
C MET A 201 -3.72 23.10 -11.78
N ASP A 202 -3.08 22.53 -12.79
CA ASP A 202 -3.15 21.12 -13.13
C ASP A 202 -2.62 20.26 -11.96
N PRO A 203 -3.44 19.38 -11.36
CA PRO A 203 -3.00 18.47 -10.30
C PRO A 203 -1.79 17.62 -10.69
N ASP A 204 -1.61 17.32 -11.99
CA ASP A 204 -0.47 16.57 -12.51
C ASP A 204 0.86 17.35 -12.43
N ARG A 205 0.79 18.66 -12.12
CA ARG A 205 1.94 19.56 -11.97
C ARG A 205 2.08 20.12 -10.56
N CYS A 206 1.56 19.40 -9.59
CA CYS A 206 1.53 19.86 -8.21
C CYS A 206 2.95 20.09 -7.63
N PRO A 207 3.26 21.31 -7.13
CA PRO A 207 4.60 21.63 -6.62
C PRO A 207 4.82 21.18 -5.17
N ALA A 208 3.75 20.90 -4.43
CA ALA A 208 3.80 20.52 -3.03
C ALA A 208 2.55 19.73 -2.65
N PHE A 209 2.67 18.75 -1.78
CA PHE A 209 1.56 17.96 -1.29
C PHE A 209 1.39 18.15 0.21
N PHE A 210 0.20 17.88 0.71
CA PHE A 210 -0.03 17.85 2.13
C PHE A 210 0.61 16.61 2.77
N VAL A 211 1.19 16.82 3.94
CA VAL A 211 1.60 15.78 4.87
C VAL A 211 0.85 16.01 6.17
N ALA A 212 0.46 14.93 6.82
CA ALA A 212 -0.34 15.01 8.04
C ALA A 212 0.30 14.20 9.18
N GLY A 213 0.05 14.62 10.41
CA GLY A 213 0.68 14.17 11.64
C GLY A 213 0.12 15.00 12.80
N GLU A 214 0.95 15.43 13.74
CA GLU A 214 0.50 16.32 14.83
C GLU A 214 -0.16 17.62 14.32
N HIS A 215 0.23 18.05 13.11
CA HIS A 215 -0.45 19.10 12.36
C HIS A 215 -0.28 18.85 10.85
N VAL A 216 -1.15 19.46 10.06
CA VAL A 216 -1.04 19.45 8.59
C VAL A 216 0.02 20.44 8.14
N ALA A 217 0.92 19.99 7.26
CA ALA A 217 1.92 20.83 6.62
C ALA A 217 1.90 20.63 5.10
N ALA A 218 2.29 21.65 4.34
CA ALA A 218 2.51 21.55 2.90
C ALA A 218 4.00 21.43 2.61
N MET A 219 4.38 20.37 1.89
CA MET A 219 5.77 20.00 1.63
C MET A 219 6.05 19.93 0.13
N PRO A 220 7.10 20.60 -0.38
CA PRO A 220 7.49 20.45 -1.77
C PRO A 220 7.80 18.99 -2.11
N TYR A 221 7.31 18.52 -3.26
CA TYR A 221 7.27 17.08 -3.59
C TYR A 221 8.65 16.39 -3.65
N LEU A 222 9.75 17.16 -3.77
CA LEU A 222 11.14 16.66 -3.82
C LEU A 222 11.83 16.59 -2.44
N VAL A 223 11.22 17.18 -1.40
CA VAL A 223 11.84 17.29 -0.07
C VAL A 223 11.74 15.97 0.69
N ARG A 224 12.90 15.48 1.13
CA ARG A 224 13.05 14.30 2.01
C ARG A 224 13.26 14.66 3.48
N ASP A 225 13.90 15.80 3.74
CA ASP A 225 14.16 16.33 5.07
C ASP A 225 13.48 17.69 5.22
N ALA A 226 12.34 17.69 5.91
CA ALA A 226 11.54 18.89 6.12
C ALA A 226 12.28 20.00 6.89
N ALA A 227 13.26 19.65 7.73
CA ALA A 227 14.07 20.64 8.44
C ALA A 227 15.00 21.42 7.49
N ARG A 228 15.34 20.86 6.32
CA ARG A 228 16.22 21.48 5.32
C ARG A 228 15.48 22.01 4.09
N GLY A 229 14.30 21.47 3.80
CA GLY A 229 13.57 21.72 2.55
C GLY A 229 12.57 22.87 2.56
N GLY A 230 12.36 23.51 3.71
CA GLY A 230 11.37 24.58 3.87
C GLY A 230 9.95 24.03 3.96
N CYS A 231 9.27 24.33 5.06
CA CYS A 231 7.86 23.97 5.25
C CYS A 231 7.05 25.22 4.95
N ALA A 232 6.06 25.10 4.05
CA ALA A 232 5.28 26.26 3.63
C ALA A 232 4.30 26.72 4.73
N MET A 233 3.89 25.80 5.61
CA MET A 233 2.99 26.04 6.74
C MET A 233 3.36 25.13 7.92
N GLY A 234 3.32 25.67 9.14
CA GLY A 234 3.53 24.91 10.39
C GLY A 234 4.99 24.76 10.82
N THR A 235 5.18 24.08 11.96
CA THR A 235 6.53 23.67 12.41
C THR A 235 7.03 22.58 11.46
N PRO A 236 8.30 22.54 11.04
CA PRO A 236 8.74 21.50 10.13
C PRO A 236 8.36 20.11 10.62
N PRO A 237 7.67 19.27 9.84
CA PRO A 237 7.32 17.92 10.25
C PRO A 237 8.59 17.11 10.54
N ALA A 238 8.50 16.19 11.49
CA ALA A 238 9.57 15.20 11.69
C ALA A 238 9.31 14.02 10.73
N HIS A 239 10.37 13.35 10.27
CA HIS A 239 10.28 12.02 9.66
C HIS A 239 9.18 11.86 8.60
N LEU A 240 9.43 12.31 7.37
CA LEU A 240 8.47 12.14 6.27
C LEU A 240 8.39 10.66 5.85
N GLY A 241 7.23 10.04 6.04
CA GLY A 241 6.93 8.65 5.74
C GLY A 241 5.59 8.48 5.03
N MET A 242 5.00 7.29 5.09
CA MET A 242 3.76 6.98 4.37
C MET A 242 2.98 5.83 5.01
N ARG A 243 1.67 5.82 4.71
CA ARG A 243 0.73 4.75 5.04
C ARG A 243 -0.13 4.47 3.82
N LEU A 244 -0.49 3.19 3.62
CA LEU A 244 -1.36 2.77 2.53
C LEU A 244 -2.83 2.70 2.96
N VAL A 245 -3.71 3.00 2.02
CA VAL A 245 -5.15 2.70 2.09
C VAL A 245 -5.61 2.02 0.81
N THR A 246 -6.75 1.34 0.87
CA THR A 246 -7.45 0.75 -0.29
C THR A 246 -8.95 0.82 -0.07
N ASP A 247 -9.70 1.07 -1.15
CA ASP A 247 -11.16 1.07 -1.14
C ASP A 247 -11.72 -0.37 -1.20
N ASP A 248 -10.91 -1.31 -1.69
CA ASP A 248 -11.29 -2.71 -1.91
C ASP A 248 -10.76 -3.65 -0.81
N PRO A 249 -11.52 -4.68 -0.42
CA PRO A 249 -11.05 -5.72 0.51
C PRO A 249 -9.86 -6.50 -0.06
N LEU A 250 -8.99 -6.99 0.85
CA LEU A 250 -7.85 -7.86 0.53
C LEU A 250 -8.25 -9.32 0.21
#